data_AF-A0A3D1QSQ2-F1
#
_entry.id   AF-A0A3D1QSQ2-F1
#
_cell.length_a   1.000
_cell.length_b   1.000
_cell.length_c   1.000
_cell.angle_alpha   90.00
_cell.angle_beta   90.00
_cell.angle_gamma   90.00
#
_symmetry.space_group_name_H-M   'P 1'
#
loop_
_entity.id
_entity.type
_entity.pdbx_description
1 polymer ?
#
loop_
_entity_poly.entity_id
_entity_poly.type
_entity_poly.pdbx_seq_one_letter_code
_entity_poly.pdbx_strand_id
1 'polypeptide(L)'
;MAVHYRDKYLTFDEDGLTIRKYYYPVGDRRITYDEIRRFEERALGIWTGRWRIWGTGDFRHWYHLDTNRPFKSRAFVLETGGRFKSVITPDDPDTVLRLLRERLPEREGKPRS
;
A
#
# COMPACT_ATOMS: atom_id res chain seq x y z
N MET A 1 17.99 -3.39 -11.24
CA MET A 1 16.67 -3.26 -10.61
C MET A 1 15.68 -4.07 -11.42
N ALA A 2 15.47 -5.33 -11.03
CA ALA A 2 14.39 -6.12 -11.61
C ALA A 2 13.04 -5.59 -11.08
N VAL A 3 12.08 -5.37 -11.98
CA VAL A 3 10.72 -4.98 -11.62
C VAL A 3 9.88 -6.25 -11.54
N HIS A 4 9.30 -6.51 -10.37
CA HIS A 4 8.47 -7.70 -10.12
C HIS A 4 6.99 -7.42 -10.34
N TYR A 5 6.55 -6.17 -10.18
CA TYR A 5 5.19 -5.75 -10.48
C TYR A 5 5.15 -4.25 -10.81
N ARG A 6 4.31 -3.86 -11.76
CA ARG A 6 4.10 -2.45 -12.12
C ARG A 6 2.69 -2.24 -12.64
N ASP A 7 2.01 -1.26 -12.07
CA ASP A 7 0.74 -0.74 -12.58
C ASP A 7 0.83 0.79 -12.74
N LYS A 8 -0.30 1.47 -12.99
CA LYS A 8 -0.35 2.93 -13.19
C LYS A 8 0.21 3.76 -12.04
N TYR A 9 0.08 3.30 -10.79
CA TYR A 9 0.44 4.05 -9.58
C TYR A 9 1.52 3.36 -8.75
N LEU A 10 1.75 2.07 -8.93
CA LEU A 10 2.64 1.27 -8.09
C LEU A 10 3.73 0.62 -8.92
N THR A 11 4.91 0.50 -8.33
CA THR A 11 6.01 -0.29 -8.88
C THR A 11 6.68 -1.02 -7.73
N PHE A 12 6.78 -2.33 -7.81
CA PHE A 12 7.49 -3.18 -6.87
C PHE A 12 8.74 -3.72 -7.57
N ASP A 13 9.87 -3.54 -6.93
CA ASP A 13 11.17 -4.02 -7.38
C ASP A 13 11.83 -4.84 -6.27
N GLU A 14 13.12 -5.10 -6.43
CA GLU A 14 13.93 -5.91 -5.51
C GLU A 14 14.04 -5.29 -4.10
N ASP A 15 14.05 -3.96 -3.99
CA ASP A 15 14.36 -3.24 -2.76
C ASP A 15 13.10 -2.71 -2.04
N GLY A 16 11.97 -2.63 -2.74
CA GLY A 16 10.74 -2.10 -2.16
C GLY A 16 9.65 -1.75 -3.16
N LEU A 17 8.78 -0.83 -2.75
CA LEU A 17 7.74 -0.28 -3.61
C LEU A 17 7.84 1.24 -3.77
N THR A 18 7.46 1.70 -4.95
CA THR A 18 7.31 3.12 -5.29
C THR A 18 5.84 3.40 -5.56
N ILE A 19 5.27 4.33 -4.79
CA ILE A 19 3.91 4.82 -4.94
C ILE A 19 3.96 6.15 -5.68
N ARG A 20 3.50 6.15 -6.92
CA ARG A 20 3.44 7.34 -7.77
C ARG A 20 2.28 8.23 -7.39
N LYS A 21 2.45 9.54 -7.53
CA LYS A 21 1.42 10.54 -7.17
C LYS A 21 0.93 10.39 -5.72
N TYR A 22 1.84 10.04 -4.82
CA TYR A 22 1.56 9.91 -3.39
C TYR A 22 1.27 11.28 -2.75
N TYR A 23 2.07 12.29 -3.12
CA TYR A 23 1.89 13.70 -2.79
C TYR A 23 1.36 14.43 -4.02
N TYR A 24 0.07 14.30 -4.33
CA TYR A 24 -0.50 15.06 -5.44
C TYR A 24 -0.39 16.58 -5.16
N PRO A 25 0.02 17.43 -6.15
CA PRO A 25 0.22 17.12 -7.58
C PRO A 25 1.62 16.63 -7.98
N VAL A 26 2.63 16.68 -7.11
CA VAL A 26 4.00 16.25 -7.42
C VAL A 26 4.62 15.54 -6.22
N GLY A 27 5.06 14.30 -6.44
CA GLY A 27 5.81 13.55 -5.43
C GLY A 27 5.41 12.10 -5.38
N ASP A 28 6.40 11.25 -5.62
CA ASP A 28 6.31 9.82 -5.42
C ASP A 28 6.82 9.50 -4.01
N ARG A 29 6.28 8.44 -3.42
CA ARG A 29 6.78 7.93 -2.14
C ARG A 29 7.45 6.58 -2.39
N ARG A 30 8.73 6.51 -2.08
CA ARG A 30 9.46 5.24 -1.98
C ARG A 30 9.30 4.67 -0.58
N ILE A 31 9.09 3.36 -0.49
CA ILE A 31 9.05 2.59 0.76
C ILE A 31 9.88 1.33 0.52
N THR A 32 10.97 1.15 1.28
CA THR A 32 11.76 -0.09 1.23
C THR A 32 11.06 -1.20 2.02
N TYR A 33 11.36 -2.47 1.72
CA TYR A 33 10.73 -3.58 2.47
C TYR A 33 11.11 -3.57 3.95
N ASP A 34 12.33 -3.14 4.27
CA ASP A 34 12.86 -2.95 5.63
C ASP A 34 12.13 -1.88 6.44
N GLU A 35 11.53 -0.87 5.79
CA GLU A 35 10.66 0.12 6.46
C GLU A 35 9.27 -0.44 6.82
N ILE A 36 8.81 -1.48 6.13
CA ILE A 36 7.48 -2.07 6.32
C ILE A 36 7.52 -3.05 7.49
N ARG A 37 6.90 -2.66 8.59
CA ARG A 37 6.83 -3.51 9.80
C ARG A 37 5.78 -4.59 9.70
N ARG A 38 4.65 -4.25 9.07
CA ARG A 38 3.49 -5.13 8.87
C ARG A 38 2.69 -4.62 7.68
N PHE A 39 2.01 -5.54 7.01
CA PHE A 39 0.93 -5.18 6.10
C PHE A 39 -0.39 -5.83 6.55
N GLU A 40 -1.48 -5.26 6.07
CA GLU A 40 -2.82 -5.76 6.31
C GLU A 40 -3.65 -5.68 5.03
N GLU A 41 -4.30 -6.78 4.67
CA GLU A 41 -5.25 -6.84 3.56
C GLU A 41 -6.62 -6.32 4.01
N ARG A 42 -7.25 -5.51 3.15
CA ARG A 42 -8.56 -4.91 3.37
C ARG A 42 -9.43 -5.10 2.14
N ALA A 43 -10.64 -5.61 2.34
CA ALA A 43 -11.67 -5.57 1.31
C ALA A 43 -12.18 -4.12 1.14
N LEU A 44 -12.26 -3.67 -0.11
CA LEU A 44 -12.86 -2.39 -0.49
C LEU A 44 -14.36 -2.57 -0.70
N GLY A 45 -15.13 -2.41 0.37
CA GLY A 45 -16.58 -2.27 0.34
C GLY A 45 -17.00 -0.80 0.23
N ILE A 46 -18.30 -0.58 0.02
CA ILE A 46 -18.92 0.76 -0.06
C ILE A 46 -18.54 1.63 1.16
N TRP A 47 -18.39 1.01 2.33
CA TRP A 47 -18.13 1.67 3.61
C TRP A 47 -16.64 1.72 4.02
N THR A 48 -15.73 1.03 3.33
CA THR A 48 -14.31 0.93 3.74
C THR A 48 -13.37 1.86 2.96
N GLY A 49 -13.89 2.98 2.45
CA GLY A 49 -13.08 4.00 1.78
C GLY A 49 -12.90 3.79 0.27
N ARG A 50 -13.74 2.95 -0.36
CA ARG A 50 -13.80 2.76 -1.83
C ARG A 50 -13.91 4.09 -2.60
N TRP A 51 -14.62 5.07 -2.04
CA TRP A 51 -14.81 6.41 -2.63
C TRP A 51 -13.71 7.42 -2.29
N ARG A 52 -12.76 7.06 -1.42
CA ARG A 52 -11.69 7.98 -1.01
C ARG A 52 -10.60 7.95 -2.06
N ILE A 53 -10.69 8.85 -3.04
CA ILE A 53 -9.80 8.90 -4.20
C ILE A 53 -8.36 9.31 -3.82
N TRP A 54 -8.19 10.18 -2.81
CA TRP A 54 -6.88 10.63 -2.32
C TRP A 54 -6.92 11.12 -0.87
N GLY A 55 -5.77 11.10 -0.19
CA GLY A 55 -5.57 11.75 1.10
C GLY A 55 -5.99 10.92 2.31
N THR A 56 -6.13 11.58 3.45
CA THR A 56 -6.53 10.97 4.72
C THR A 56 -7.90 11.48 5.15
N GLY A 57 -8.68 10.62 5.82
CA GLY A 57 -9.98 10.98 6.42
C GLY A 57 -10.01 10.76 7.93
N ASP A 58 -9.02 10.06 8.48
CA ASP A 58 -8.92 9.68 9.89
C ASP A 58 -7.54 9.98 10.50
N PHE A 59 -6.68 10.67 9.74
CA PHE A 59 -5.29 10.98 10.08
C PHE A 59 -4.43 9.76 10.46
N ARG A 60 -4.87 8.55 10.08
CA ARG A 60 -4.14 7.28 10.30
C ARG A 60 -3.81 6.61 8.99
N HIS A 61 -4.70 6.68 8.01
CA HIS A 61 -4.54 6.03 6.72
C HIS A 61 -4.38 7.07 5.62
N TRP A 62 -3.26 7.01 4.88
CA TRP A 62 -2.97 7.87 3.75
C TRP A 62 -3.16 7.12 2.44
N TYR A 63 -4.11 7.58 1.63
CA TYR A 63 -4.44 6.96 0.35
C TYR A 63 -3.78 7.75 -0.77
N HIS A 64 -3.03 7.05 -1.62
CA HIS A 64 -2.50 7.67 -2.85
C HIS A 64 -3.63 7.99 -3.83
N LEU A 65 -3.36 8.87 -4.80
CA LEU A 65 -4.34 9.24 -5.81
C LEU A 65 -4.66 8.04 -6.72
N ASP A 66 -5.85 7.48 -6.60
CA ASP A 66 -6.34 6.40 -7.44
C ASP A 66 -7.78 6.66 -7.86
N THR A 67 -7.96 7.13 -9.10
CA THR A 67 -9.27 7.41 -9.69
C THR A 67 -10.06 6.14 -9.97
N ASN A 68 -9.38 4.98 -10.07
CA ASN A 68 -10.00 3.70 -10.35
C ASN A 68 -10.34 2.92 -9.08
N ARG A 69 -10.00 3.44 -7.89
CA ARG A 69 -10.30 2.82 -6.60
C ARG A 69 -11.76 2.40 -6.42
N PRO A 70 -12.77 3.13 -6.93
CA PRO A 70 -14.17 2.69 -6.84
C PRO A 70 -14.47 1.34 -7.50
N PHE A 71 -13.64 0.90 -8.45
CA PHE A 71 -13.79 -0.34 -9.19
C PHE A 71 -12.88 -1.47 -8.66
N LYS A 72 -12.07 -1.19 -7.65
CA LYS A 72 -11.16 -2.17 -7.03
C LYS A 72 -11.80 -2.85 -5.84
N SER A 73 -11.46 -4.12 -5.65
CA SER A 73 -12.02 -4.96 -4.59
C SER A 73 -11.12 -5.08 -3.35
N ARG A 74 -9.81 -4.80 -3.48
CA ARG A 74 -8.82 -5.01 -2.41
C ARG A 74 -7.88 -3.81 -2.27
N ALA A 75 -7.48 -3.56 -1.03
CA ALA A 75 -6.46 -2.61 -0.64
C ALA A 75 -5.48 -3.26 0.34
N PHE A 76 -4.24 -2.77 0.35
CA PHE A 76 -3.24 -3.17 1.33
C PHE A 76 -2.82 -1.95 2.14
N VAL A 77 -2.85 -2.11 3.46
CA VAL A 77 -2.40 -1.10 4.42
C VAL A 77 -0.99 -1.47 4.86
N LEU A 78 -0.03 -0.60 4.56
CA LEU A 78 1.37 -0.77 4.91
C LEU A 78 1.70 0.07 6.16
N GLU A 79 2.12 -0.61 7.23
CA GLU A 79 2.61 0.03 8.44
C GLU A 79 4.12 0.28 8.31
N THR A 80 4.45 1.45 7.77
CA THR A 80 5.79 2.02 7.88
C THR A 80 5.89 2.72 9.23
N GLY A 81 7.01 2.62 9.96
CA GLY A 81 7.17 3.11 11.33
C GLY A 81 6.89 4.61 11.61
N GLY A 82 6.40 5.37 10.63
CA GLY A 82 5.94 6.75 10.75
C GLY A 82 4.47 6.91 11.17
N ARG A 83 4.01 8.16 11.12
CA ARG A 83 2.70 8.59 11.65
C ARG A 83 1.50 8.02 10.90
N PHE A 84 1.64 7.80 9.59
CA PHE A 84 0.56 7.37 8.70
C PHE A 84 0.84 5.98 8.12
N LYS A 85 -0.21 5.17 8.03
CA LYS A 85 -0.21 3.91 7.29
C LYS A 85 -0.51 4.18 5.83
N SER A 86 0.37 3.75 4.93
CA SER A 86 0.16 3.91 3.48
C SER A 86 -0.88 2.93 3.01
N VAL A 87 -1.90 3.39 2.28
CA VAL A 87 -2.89 2.51 1.66
C VAL A 87 -2.64 2.44 0.17
N ILE A 88 -2.39 1.24 -0.33
CA ILE A 88 -2.19 0.94 -1.74
C ILE A 88 -3.35 0.10 -2.29
N THR A 89 -3.65 0.27 -3.57
CA THR A 89 -4.78 -0.33 -4.28
C THR A 89 -4.27 -0.78 -5.64
N PRO A 90 -3.63 -1.94 -5.73
CA PRO A 90 -3.07 -2.43 -6.99
C PRO A 90 -4.15 -2.84 -7.98
N ASP A 91 -3.78 -2.85 -9.27
CA ASP A 91 -4.62 -3.40 -10.33
C ASP A 91 -4.66 -4.94 -10.29
N ASP A 92 -3.57 -5.60 -9.87
CA ASP A 92 -3.52 -7.05 -9.58
C ASP A 92 -3.21 -7.28 -8.09
N PRO A 93 -4.25 -7.47 -7.26
CA PRO A 93 -4.06 -7.66 -5.82
C PRO A 93 -3.45 -9.01 -5.45
N ASP A 94 -3.63 -10.06 -6.25
CA ASP A 94 -3.11 -11.39 -5.93
C ASP A 94 -1.60 -11.45 -6.14
N THR A 95 -1.10 -10.85 -7.23
CA THR A 95 0.35 -10.70 -7.44
C THR A 95 0.99 -9.86 -6.35
N VAL A 96 0.38 -8.74 -5.96
CA VAL A 96 0.92 -7.88 -4.88
C VAL A 96 0.89 -8.58 -3.52
N LEU A 97 -0.17 -9.32 -3.20
CA LEU A 97 -0.23 -10.10 -1.97
C LEU A 97 0.91 -11.14 -1.90
N ARG A 98 1.16 -11.85 -3.01
CA ARG A 98 2.27 -12.80 -3.09
C ARG A 98 3.61 -12.11 -2.85
N LEU A 99 3.88 -11.00 -3.52
CA LEU A 99 5.13 -10.24 -3.35
C LEU A 99 5.29 -9.74 -1.90
N LEU A 100 4.23 -9.21 -1.30
CA LEU A 100 4.29 -8.76 0.10
C LEU A 100 4.62 -9.91 1.04
N ARG A 101 4.03 -11.10 0.85
CA ARG A 101 4.34 -12.30 1.67
C ARG A 101 5.76 -12.83 1.46
N GLU A 102 6.24 -12.81 0.23
CA GLU A 102 7.61 -13.26 -0.10
C GLU A 102 8.68 -12.33 0.49
N ARG A 103 8.42 -11.01 0.49
CA ARG A 103 9.40 -9.98 0.89
C ARG A 103 9.29 -9.55 2.35
N LEU A 104 8.12 -9.72 2.95
CA LEU A 104 7.87 -9.41 4.35
C LEU A 104 7.59 -10.74 5.07
N PRO A 105 8.63 -11.45 5.51
CA PRO A 105 8.42 -12.66 6.32
C PRO A 105 7.56 -12.29 7.52
N GLU A 106 6.61 -13.16 7.87
CA GLU A 106 5.78 -12.99 9.06
C GLU A 106 6.70 -12.80 10.27
N ARG A 107 6.88 -11.56 10.69
CA ARG A 107 7.55 -11.29 11.96
C ARG A 107 6.58 -11.75 13.02
N GLU A 108 6.82 -12.93 13.59
CA GLU A 108 6.12 -13.40 14.78
C GLU A 108 6.02 -12.24 15.77
N GLY A 109 4.80 -11.72 15.91
CA GLY A 109 4.54 -10.57 16.75
C GLY A 109 4.80 -10.98 18.19
N LYS A 110 5.85 -10.45 18.82
CA LYS A 110 5.89 -10.39 20.27
C LYS A 110 4.65 -9.62 20.73
N PRO A 111 3.77 -10.20 21.57
CA PRO A 111 2.61 -9.48 22.08
C PRO A 111 3.10 -8.22 22.80
N ARG A 112 2.44 -7.09 22.54
CA ARG A 112 2.65 -5.88 23.32
C ARG A 112 2.22 -6.19 24.76
N SER A 113 3.22 -6.18 25.64
CA SER A 113 3.10 -6.18 27.10
C SER A 113 2.34 -4.96 27.59
#